data_AF-A0AAP0DAQ5-F1
#
_entry.id   AF-A0AAP0DAQ5-F1
#
_cell.length_a   1.000
_cell.length_b   1.000
_cell.length_c   1.000
_cell.angle_alpha   90.00
_cell.angle_beta   90.00
_cell.angle_gamma   90.00
#
_symmetry.space_group_name_H-M   'P 1'
#
loop_
_entity.id
_entity.type
_entity.pdbx_description
1 polymer ?
#
loop_
_entity_poly.entity_id
_entity_poly.type
_entity_poly.pdbx_seq_one_letter_code
_entity_poly.pdbx_strand_id
1 'polypeptide(L)'
;MAVSSIGRSISSLSISHSPLLGFIKPTHQHNHINYGFNSNYGSFVINCSSSERARSSDSMAFSLNENGTSRTHVKWQRVLLKVSGEALAGDGEQNIDPKVTMAIAREVADVTRLGIEVAIVVGGGNIFRGASWAGSSGLDRSSADYIGMLATVMNAIYLQATMESIGIPTRVQTAFRMSEVAEPYIRRRAVRHLEKGRVVIFAAGTGNPFFTTDTAAALRCAEINAEVVLKATNVDGVYDEDPRINPNARLLDSLTYQEVISRDLLVMDLTAITLCQENNIPVVVFNLGKPGSIAKAIKGERVGTLIGGACVSAAAKT
;
A
#
# COMPACT_ATOMS: atom_id res chain seq x y z
N MET A 1 -44.51 -22.44 38.57
CA MET A 1 -43.57 -22.32 39.69
C MET A 1 -43.03 -20.90 39.71
N ALA A 2 -43.41 -20.14 40.73
CA ALA A 2 -42.78 -18.88 41.09
C ALA A 2 -41.70 -19.15 42.15
N VAL A 3 -40.50 -18.55 42.01
CA VAL A 3 -39.55 -18.12 43.08
C VAL A 3 -38.58 -17.13 42.39
N SER A 4 -38.81 -15.80 42.41
CA SER A 4 -38.24 -14.78 43.33
C SER A 4 -36.71 -14.85 43.51
N SER A 5 -35.97 -13.92 42.88
CA SER A 5 -35.36 -12.72 43.49
C SER A 5 -34.09 -12.96 44.32
N ILE A 6 -33.04 -12.18 44.06
CA ILE A 6 -32.31 -11.34 45.05
C ILE A 6 -31.32 -10.48 44.25
N GLY A 7 -31.48 -9.16 44.36
CA GLY A 7 -30.50 -8.19 43.88
C GLY A 7 -29.34 -8.03 44.86
N ARG A 8 -28.26 -7.42 44.40
CA ARG A 8 -27.40 -6.58 45.24
C ARG A 8 -26.67 -5.57 44.37
N SER A 9 -26.95 -4.30 44.68
CA SER A 9 -26.17 -3.15 44.26
C SER A 9 -24.81 -3.21 44.96
N ILE A 10 -23.73 -2.94 44.23
CA ILE A 10 -22.45 -2.54 44.82
C ILE A 10 -22.05 -1.22 44.15
N SER A 11 -22.33 -0.15 44.86
CA SER A 11 -21.64 1.13 44.76
C SER A 11 -20.32 1.02 45.53
N SER A 12 -19.20 1.42 44.93
CA SER A 12 -18.07 2.00 45.67
C SER A 12 -16.96 2.54 44.75
N LEU A 13 -16.72 3.83 44.93
CA LEU A 13 -15.41 4.48 45.08
C LEU A 13 -14.51 4.60 43.83
N SER A 14 -14.68 5.74 43.17
CA SER A 14 -13.62 6.43 42.43
C SER A 14 -12.46 6.78 43.36
N ILE A 15 -11.32 6.12 43.18
CA ILE A 15 -10.05 6.51 43.81
C ILE A 15 -9.35 7.47 42.85
N SER A 16 -9.34 8.75 43.18
CA SER A 16 -8.47 9.74 42.56
C SER A 16 -7.03 9.50 43.03
N HIS A 17 -6.15 9.08 42.12
CA HIS A 17 -4.71 9.12 42.34
C HIS A 17 -4.18 10.48 41.90
N SER A 18 -3.88 11.34 42.88
CA SER A 18 -2.98 12.48 42.73
C SER A 18 -1.54 12.01 42.99
N PRO A 19 -0.60 12.10 42.04
CA PRO A 19 0.80 11.80 42.34
C PRO A 19 1.45 13.00 43.04
N LEU A 20 1.99 12.72 44.22
CA LEU A 20 2.89 13.60 44.98
C LEU A 20 4.15 13.91 44.16
N LEU A 21 4.38 15.19 43.87
CA LEU A 21 5.64 15.69 43.33
C LEU A 21 6.72 15.61 44.43
N GLY A 22 7.57 14.58 44.37
CA GLY A 22 8.79 14.49 45.17
C GLY A 22 9.91 15.35 44.57
N PHE A 23 10.37 16.36 45.32
CA PHE A 23 11.54 17.17 44.97
C PHE A 23 12.83 16.33 45.09
N ILE A 24 13.55 16.13 43.98
CA ILE A 24 14.95 15.72 43.98
C ILE A 24 15.80 16.99 43.85
N LYS A 25 16.64 17.28 44.85
CA LYS A 25 17.65 18.35 44.78
C LYS A 25 18.76 17.97 43.79
N PRO A 26 19.20 18.85 42.88
CA PRO A 26 20.40 18.61 42.09
C PRO A 26 21.66 19.03 42.87
N THR A 27 22.64 18.13 42.95
CA THR A 27 24.01 18.46 43.34
C THR A 27 24.78 18.99 42.13
N HIS A 28 25.52 20.09 42.32
CA HIS A 28 26.29 20.82 41.32
C HIS A 28 27.28 19.95 40.52
N GLN A 29 27.29 20.11 39.18
CA GLN A 29 28.50 20.31 38.36
C GLN A 29 28.13 20.83 36.96
N HIS A 30 29.00 21.69 36.41
CA HIS A 30 28.76 22.59 35.27
C HIS A 30 28.28 21.92 33.97
N ASN A 31 27.10 22.34 33.48
CA ASN A 31 26.74 22.38 32.06
C ASN A 31 25.71 23.49 31.86
N HIS A 32 25.99 24.46 30.98
CA HIS A 32 25.03 25.50 30.61
C HIS A 32 24.04 24.92 29.58
N ILE A 33 22.81 24.67 30.00
CA ILE A 33 21.70 24.31 29.10
C ILE A 33 20.86 25.58 28.92
N ASN A 34 20.78 26.07 27.68
CA ASN A 34 19.87 27.17 27.33
C ASN A 34 18.57 26.60 26.78
N TYR A 35 17.46 26.96 27.42
CA TYR A 35 16.11 26.61 27.00
C TYR A 35 15.50 27.78 26.22
N GLY A 36 15.09 27.53 24.97
CA GLY A 36 14.41 28.51 24.14
C GLY A 36 13.13 27.91 23.56
N PHE A 37 12.00 28.59 23.77
CA PHE A 37 10.71 28.20 23.20
C PHE A 37 10.51 28.97 21.89
N ASN A 38 10.38 28.27 20.76
CA ASN A 38 10.15 28.90 19.45
C ASN A 38 8.67 28.77 19.08
N SER A 39 7.94 29.89 19.15
CA SER A 39 6.48 29.94 19.03
C SER A 39 5.93 29.61 17.64
N ASN A 40 6.79 29.46 16.62
CA ASN A 40 6.33 29.20 15.24
C ASN A 40 6.21 27.71 14.88
N TYR A 41 6.73 26.78 15.69
CA TYR A 41 6.70 25.33 15.38
C TYR A 41 6.24 24.42 16.51
N GLY A 42 5.81 24.96 17.66
CA GLY A 42 5.30 24.14 18.77
C GLY A 42 6.29 23.09 19.28
N SER A 43 7.60 23.32 19.14
CA SER A 43 8.64 22.38 19.54
C SER A 43 9.62 23.01 20.54
N PHE A 44 10.06 22.19 21.49
CA PHE A 44 11.02 22.56 22.53
C PHE A 44 12.45 22.28 22.00
N VAL A 45 13.29 23.31 21.92
CA VAL A 45 14.66 23.18 21.40
C VAL A 45 15.65 23.18 22.56
N ILE A 46 16.43 22.10 22.68
CA ILE A 46 17.53 21.99 23.64
C ILE A 46 18.84 22.06 22.85
N ASN A 47 19.63 23.11 23.08
CA ASN A 47 20.96 23.22 22.50
C ASN A 47 22.00 22.90 23.58
N CYS A 48 22.76 21.82 23.36
CA CYS A 48 23.95 21.49 24.15
C CYS A 48 25.19 21.79 23.31
N SER A 49 26.00 22.76 23.74
CA SER A 49 27.34 22.97 23.19
C SER A 49 28.36 22.26 24.08
N SER A 50 28.88 21.11 23.64
CA SER A 50 30.13 20.57 24.17
C SER A 50 31.27 20.91 23.20
N SER A 51 32.34 21.46 23.74
CA SER A 51 33.59 21.69 23.03
C SER A 51 34.29 20.36 22.77
N GLU A 52 34.16 19.80 21.57
CA GLU A 52 35.22 19.06 20.87
C GLU A 52 34.74 18.59 19.49
N ARG A 53 35.68 18.52 18.54
CA ARG A 53 35.45 18.41 17.10
C ARG A 53 34.75 17.11 16.70
N ALA A 54 33.54 17.22 16.14
CA ALA A 54 33.01 16.28 15.15
C ALA A 54 32.10 17.03 14.17
N ARG A 55 32.54 17.16 12.91
CA ARG A 55 31.73 17.66 11.79
C ARG A 55 30.99 16.47 11.16
N SER A 56 29.70 16.33 11.46
CA SER A 56 28.70 15.75 10.57
C SER A 56 27.32 16.18 11.05
N SER A 57 26.78 17.23 10.44
CA SER A 57 25.43 17.72 10.70
C SER A 57 24.42 16.88 9.91
N ASP A 58 24.10 15.69 10.42
CA ASP A 58 22.83 15.03 10.09
C ASP A 58 21.86 15.36 11.23
N SER A 59 21.05 16.40 11.03
CA SER A 59 19.96 16.73 11.96
C SER A 59 18.83 15.72 11.78
N MET A 60 18.86 14.61 12.54
CA MET A 60 17.65 13.82 12.78
C MET A 60 16.70 14.65 13.65
N ALA A 61 15.69 15.25 13.05
CA ALA A 61 14.60 15.89 13.77
C ALA A 61 13.75 14.80 14.45
N PHE A 62 13.99 14.56 15.74
CA PHE A 62 13.19 13.65 16.56
C PHE A 62 11.96 14.41 17.07
N SER A 63 10.78 14.14 16.52
CA SER A 63 9.53 14.70 17.02
C SER A 63 8.86 13.70 17.96
N LEU A 64 8.81 14.03 19.25
CA LEU A 64 8.13 13.25 20.29
C LEU A 64 6.69 13.74 20.45
N ASN A 65 5.74 12.81 20.53
CA ASN A 65 4.40 13.08 21.07
C ASN A 65 4.36 12.67 22.56
N GLU A 66 3.40 13.21 23.33
CA GLU A 66 3.25 13.02 24.80
C GLU A 66 3.18 11.56 25.30
N ASN A 67 3.15 10.56 24.42
CA ASN A 67 3.09 9.13 24.78
C ASN A 67 4.34 8.30 24.43
N GLY A 68 5.48 8.91 24.09
CA GLY A 68 6.78 8.20 24.07
C GLY A 68 6.95 7.08 23.04
N THR A 69 6.05 6.92 22.06
CA THR A 69 6.21 5.97 20.95
C THR A 69 6.79 6.68 19.73
N SER A 70 7.95 6.20 19.27
CA SER A 70 8.57 6.61 18.00
C SER A 70 7.63 6.26 16.84
N ARG A 71 7.10 7.27 16.14
CA ARG A 71 6.44 7.04 14.85
C ARG A 71 7.52 6.66 13.85
N THR A 72 7.53 5.41 13.40
CA THR A 72 8.25 5.05 12.18
C THR A 72 7.70 5.91 11.06
N HIS A 73 8.54 6.76 10.48
CA HIS A 73 8.13 7.66 9.39
C HIS A 73 7.85 6.81 8.14
N VAL A 74 6.58 6.45 7.93
CA VAL A 74 6.14 5.74 6.72
C VAL A 74 6.00 6.76 5.60
N LYS A 75 6.52 6.42 4.40
CA LYS A 75 6.45 7.31 3.24
C LYS A 75 5.03 7.50 2.70
N TRP A 76 4.19 6.46 2.81
CA TRP A 76 2.83 6.43 2.30
C TRP A 76 1.87 6.06 3.43
N GLN A 77 0.77 6.78 3.58
CA GLN A 77 -0.28 6.45 4.53
C GLN A 77 -1.35 5.55 3.91
N ARG A 78 -1.68 5.76 2.62
CA ARG A 78 -2.63 4.94 1.85
C ARG A 78 -2.03 4.50 0.51
N VAL A 79 -2.06 3.21 0.24
CA VAL A 79 -1.47 2.62 -0.98
C VAL A 79 -2.48 1.76 -1.73
N LEU A 80 -2.29 1.65 -3.05
CA LEU A 80 -2.99 0.65 -3.87
C LEU A 80 -1.99 -0.37 -4.43
N LEU A 81 -2.09 -1.61 -3.97
CA LEU A 81 -1.31 -2.73 -4.48
C LEU A 81 -2.04 -3.40 -5.65
N LYS A 82 -1.47 -3.35 -6.84
CA LYS A 82 -1.97 -4.10 -7.99
C LYS A 82 -1.18 -5.40 -8.14
N VAL A 83 -1.89 -6.52 -8.06
CA VAL A 83 -1.34 -7.87 -8.28
C VAL A 83 -1.88 -8.41 -9.59
N SER A 84 -1.02 -8.88 -10.49
CA SER A 84 -1.47 -9.55 -11.72
C SER A 84 -2.11 -10.91 -11.40
N GLY A 85 -3.01 -11.39 -12.26
CA GLY A 85 -3.60 -12.72 -12.05
C GLY A 85 -2.53 -13.80 -12.18
N GLU A 86 -1.64 -13.61 -13.16
CA GLU A 86 -0.46 -14.43 -13.42
C GLU A 86 0.45 -14.60 -12.20
N ALA A 87 0.66 -13.52 -11.43
CA ALA A 87 1.44 -13.60 -10.21
C ALA A 87 0.80 -14.57 -9.20
N LEU A 88 -0.54 -14.63 -9.14
CA LEU A 88 -1.26 -15.54 -8.24
C LEU A 88 -1.17 -17.02 -8.65
N ALA A 89 -0.90 -17.34 -9.91
CA ALA A 89 -0.77 -18.74 -10.35
C ALA A 89 0.51 -19.41 -9.85
N GLY A 90 1.54 -18.62 -9.52
CA GLY A 90 2.86 -19.15 -9.16
C GLY A 90 3.46 -20.00 -10.29
N ASP A 91 4.26 -20.99 -9.91
CA ASP A 91 4.93 -21.91 -10.85
C ASP A 91 4.14 -23.21 -11.08
N GLY A 92 2.94 -23.34 -10.50
CA GLY A 92 2.13 -24.55 -10.54
C GLY A 92 1.18 -24.64 -11.73
N GLU A 93 0.59 -25.83 -11.92
CA GLU A 93 -0.48 -26.06 -12.92
C GLU A 93 -1.86 -25.53 -12.49
N GLN A 94 -2.00 -25.14 -11.21
CA GLN A 94 -3.24 -24.62 -10.67
C GLN A 94 -3.41 -23.15 -11.05
N ASN A 95 -4.65 -22.70 -11.23
CA ASN A 95 -4.94 -21.30 -11.54
C ASN A 95 -4.54 -20.36 -10.38
N ILE A 96 -4.51 -20.81 -9.12
CA ILE A 96 -4.11 -20.02 -7.97
C ILE A 96 -3.20 -20.87 -7.08
N ASP A 97 -1.98 -20.39 -6.81
CA ASP A 97 -1.06 -21.00 -5.86
C ASP A 97 -1.34 -20.46 -4.43
N PRO A 98 -1.77 -21.34 -3.49
CA PRO A 98 -2.02 -20.96 -2.11
C PRO A 98 -0.79 -20.38 -1.41
N LYS A 99 0.43 -20.77 -1.82
CA LYS A 99 1.68 -20.26 -1.23
C LYS A 99 1.88 -18.79 -1.58
N VAL A 100 1.56 -18.40 -2.80
CA VAL A 100 1.69 -17.01 -3.25
C VAL A 100 0.67 -16.12 -2.56
N THR A 101 -0.60 -16.51 -2.52
CA THR A 101 -1.63 -15.72 -1.82
C THR A 101 -1.33 -15.59 -0.33
N MET A 102 -0.81 -16.65 0.29
CA MET A 102 -0.39 -16.63 1.69
C MET A 102 0.83 -15.73 1.92
N ALA A 103 1.80 -15.72 1.00
CA ALA A 103 2.93 -14.80 1.06
C ALA A 103 2.49 -13.34 0.98
N ILE A 104 1.61 -13.02 0.02
CA ILE A 104 1.01 -11.67 -0.11
C ILE A 104 0.27 -11.30 1.18
N ALA A 105 -0.57 -12.21 1.71
CA ALA A 105 -1.34 -11.95 2.91
C ALA A 105 -0.44 -11.64 4.12
N ARG A 106 0.66 -12.39 4.30
CA ARG A 106 1.63 -12.15 5.38
C ARG A 106 2.33 -10.80 5.24
N GLU A 107 2.81 -10.46 4.04
CA GLU A 107 3.48 -9.17 3.83
C GLU A 107 2.53 -7.98 4.00
N VAL A 108 1.25 -8.13 3.62
CA VAL A 108 0.21 -7.12 3.88
C VAL A 108 -0.13 -7.05 5.38
N ALA A 109 -0.12 -8.17 6.12
CA ALA A 109 -0.32 -8.19 7.56
C ALA A 109 0.76 -7.36 8.29
N ASP A 110 2.01 -7.49 7.85
CA ASP A 110 3.15 -6.83 8.49
C ASP A 110 3.06 -5.29 8.41
N VAL A 111 2.50 -4.77 7.31
CA VAL A 111 2.38 -3.33 7.08
C VAL A 111 1.07 -2.73 7.60
N THR A 112 -0.03 -3.48 7.58
CA THR A 112 -1.31 -2.99 8.15
C THR A 112 -1.22 -2.77 9.65
N ARG A 113 -0.37 -3.53 10.36
CA ARG A 113 -0.03 -3.31 11.78
C ARG A 113 0.66 -1.97 12.06
N LEU A 114 1.28 -1.36 11.05
CA LEU A 114 1.89 -0.03 11.13
C LEU A 114 0.87 1.10 10.93
N GLY A 115 -0.41 0.76 10.72
CA GLY A 115 -1.47 1.73 10.46
C GLY A 115 -1.55 2.19 9.00
N ILE A 116 -0.84 1.53 8.08
CA ILE A 116 -0.89 1.83 6.65
C ILE A 116 -2.17 1.25 6.07
N GLU A 117 -2.89 2.07 5.30
CA GLU A 117 -4.14 1.69 4.67
C GLU A 117 -3.87 1.05 3.30
N VAL A 118 -4.26 -0.22 3.13
CA VAL A 118 -3.95 -1.00 1.94
C VAL A 118 -5.22 -1.33 1.16
N ALA A 119 -5.27 -0.84 -0.08
CA ALA A 119 -6.21 -1.32 -1.09
C ALA A 119 -5.51 -2.26 -2.07
N ILE A 120 -6.23 -3.22 -2.63
CA ILE A 120 -5.71 -4.21 -3.57
C ILE A 120 -6.57 -4.25 -4.83
N VAL A 121 -5.95 -4.29 -6.00
CA VAL A 121 -6.59 -4.65 -7.27
C VAL A 121 -5.96 -5.93 -7.79
N VAL A 122 -6.78 -6.88 -8.20
CA VAL A 122 -6.31 -8.20 -8.62
C VAL A 122 -6.64 -8.44 -10.09
N GLY A 123 -5.66 -8.93 -10.86
CA GLY A 123 -5.84 -9.40 -12.23
C GLY A 123 -6.60 -10.72 -12.30
N GLY A 124 -7.03 -11.12 -13.51
CA GLY A 124 -7.77 -12.37 -13.76
C GLY A 124 -7.11 -13.31 -14.78
N GLY A 125 -5.91 -12.96 -15.27
CA GLY A 125 -5.23 -13.65 -16.37
C GLY A 125 -4.79 -15.09 -16.09
N ASN A 126 -4.76 -15.50 -14.83
CA ASN A 126 -4.54 -16.88 -14.40
C ASN A 126 -5.75 -17.80 -14.59
N ILE A 127 -6.97 -17.26 -14.64
CA ILE A 127 -8.20 -18.03 -14.87
C ILE A 127 -8.66 -17.83 -16.31
N PHE A 128 -8.61 -16.60 -16.81
CA PHE A 128 -9.07 -16.29 -18.16
C PHE A 128 -8.26 -15.16 -18.81
N ARG A 129 -7.74 -15.41 -20.01
CA ARG A 129 -7.03 -14.42 -20.84
C ARG A 129 -7.85 -14.05 -22.08
N GLY A 130 -8.71 -13.04 -21.96
CA GLY A 130 -9.61 -12.64 -23.04
C GLY A 130 -8.93 -12.34 -24.39
N ALA A 131 -7.73 -11.75 -24.36
CA ALA A 131 -6.97 -11.43 -25.58
C ALA A 131 -6.56 -12.66 -26.41
N SER A 132 -6.42 -13.84 -25.79
CA SER A 132 -6.07 -15.09 -26.49
C SER A 132 -7.27 -15.76 -27.15
N TRP A 133 -8.49 -15.34 -26.79
CA TRP A 133 -9.74 -15.96 -27.24
C TRP A 133 -10.60 -15.00 -28.09
N ALA A 134 -10.30 -13.71 -28.11
CA ALA A 134 -10.98 -12.73 -28.95
C ALA A 134 -10.84 -13.11 -30.43
N GLY A 135 -11.96 -13.41 -31.09
CA GLY A 135 -12.00 -13.87 -32.49
C GLY A 135 -11.96 -15.40 -32.66
N SER A 136 -11.66 -16.15 -31.60
CA SER A 136 -11.82 -17.61 -31.55
C SER A 136 -13.23 -17.93 -31.06
N SER A 137 -13.93 -18.87 -31.71
CA SER A 137 -15.18 -19.46 -31.21
C SER A 137 -16.41 -18.53 -31.12
N GLY A 138 -16.44 -17.39 -31.82
CA GLY A 138 -17.60 -16.48 -31.82
C GLY A 138 -17.75 -15.62 -30.56
N LEU A 139 -16.75 -15.63 -29.68
CA LEU A 139 -16.71 -14.78 -28.48
C LEU A 139 -16.28 -13.37 -28.87
N ASP A 140 -17.19 -12.40 -28.76
CA ASP A 140 -16.86 -10.99 -28.96
C ASP A 140 -16.01 -10.46 -27.80
N ARG A 141 -15.29 -9.37 -28.06
CA ARG A 141 -14.36 -8.81 -27.08
C ARG A 141 -15.03 -8.38 -25.78
N SER A 142 -16.26 -7.86 -25.84
CA SER A 142 -16.95 -7.39 -24.65
C SER A 142 -17.29 -8.55 -23.72
N SER A 143 -17.79 -9.65 -24.29
CA SER A 143 -18.05 -10.88 -23.54
C SER A 143 -16.78 -11.47 -22.94
N ALA A 144 -15.66 -11.47 -23.68
CA ALA A 144 -14.37 -11.92 -23.15
C ALA A 144 -13.90 -11.07 -21.96
N ASP A 145 -14.06 -9.74 -22.04
CA ASP A 145 -13.69 -8.84 -20.94
C ASP A 145 -14.60 -9.05 -19.72
N TYR A 146 -15.90 -9.33 -19.90
CA TYR A 146 -16.79 -9.71 -18.79
C TYR A 146 -16.35 -11.00 -18.09
N ILE A 147 -15.96 -12.03 -18.83
CA ILE A 147 -15.42 -13.27 -18.26
C ILE A 147 -14.12 -12.97 -17.47
N GLY A 148 -13.23 -12.14 -18.04
CA GLY A 148 -12.02 -11.69 -17.37
C GLY A 148 -12.30 -10.91 -16.08
N MET A 149 -13.32 -10.04 -16.07
CA MET A 149 -13.77 -9.33 -14.89
C MET A 149 -14.30 -10.29 -13.81
N LEU A 150 -15.06 -11.32 -14.18
CA LEU A 150 -15.50 -12.36 -13.23
C LEU A 150 -14.32 -13.17 -12.67
N ALA A 151 -13.31 -13.47 -13.48
CA ALA A 151 -12.07 -14.09 -13.00
C ALA A 151 -11.38 -13.25 -11.90
N THR A 152 -11.38 -11.91 -12.02
CA THR A 152 -10.85 -11.05 -10.94
C THR A 152 -11.66 -11.18 -9.64
N VAL A 153 -12.98 -11.42 -9.73
CA VAL A 153 -13.84 -11.64 -8.54
C VAL A 153 -13.48 -12.95 -7.86
N MET A 154 -13.24 -14.03 -8.63
CA MET A 154 -12.79 -15.32 -8.10
C MET A 154 -11.47 -15.18 -7.32
N ASN A 155 -10.49 -14.47 -7.90
CA ASN A 155 -9.21 -14.21 -7.24
C ASN A 155 -9.38 -13.36 -5.98
N ALA A 156 -10.25 -12.34 -6.01
CA ALA A 156 -10.50 -11.48 -4.87
C ALA A 156 -11.11 -12.24 -3.69
N ILE A 157 -12.07 -13.13 -3.94
CA ILE A 157 -12.66 -13.99 -2.90
C ILE A 157 -11.61 -14.91 -2.30
N TYR A 158 -10.77 -15.52 -3.13
CA TYR A 158 -9.71 -16.42 -2.65
C TYR A 158 -8.69 -15.66 -1.78
N LEU A 159 -8.26 -14.47 -2.22
CA LEU A 159 -7.34 -13.62 -1.48
C LEU A 159 -7.97 -13.12 -0.17
N GLN A 160 -9.26 -12.76 -0.19
CA GLN A 160 -10.03 -12.40 1.00
C GLN A 160 -9.99 -13.52 2.04
N ALA A 161 -10.37 -14.74 1.65
CA ALA A 161 -10.37 -15.91 2.54
C ALA A 161 -8.96 -16.20 3.08
N THR A 162 -7.93 -16.06 2.25
CA THR A 162 -6.52 -16.25 2.67
C THR A 162 -6.13 -15.23 3.74
N MET A 163 -6.43 -13.94 3.52
CA MET A 163 -6.14 -12.87 4.48
C MET A 163 -6.93 -13.01 5.79
N GLU A 164 -8.21 -13.37 5.70
CA GLU A 164 -9.06 -13.60 6.88
C GLU A 164 -8.60 -14.82 7.70
N SER A 165 -8.08 -15.87 7.04
CA SER A 165 -7.53 -17.05 7.73
C SER A 165 -6.37 -16.74 8.67
N ILE A 166 -5.68 -15.61 8.48
CA ILE A 166 -4.58 -15.13 9.33
C ILE A 166 -4.96 -13.87 10.13
N GLY A 167 -6.26 -13.56 10.21
CA GLY A 167 -6.82 -12.53 11.07
C GLY A 167 -6.80 -11.11 10.50
N ILE A 168 -6.55 -10.92 9.20
CA ILE A 168 -6.64 -9.59 8.57
C ILE A 168 -8.12 -9.30 8.24
N PRO A 169 -8.71 -8.23 8.79
CA PRO A 169 -10.07 -7.84 8.42
C PRO A 169 -10.08 -7.32 6.98
N THR A 170 -10.88 -7.92 6.11
CA THR A 170 -10.91 -7.57 4.69
C THR A 170 -12.33 -7.31 4.18
N ARG A 171 -12.41 -6.64 3.02
CA ARG A 171 -13.66 -6.39 2.30
C ARG A 171 -13.42 -6.44 0.80
N VAL A 172 -14.12 -7.33 0.09
CA VAL A 172 -14.18 -7.31 -1.37
C VAL A 172 -15.26 -6.34 -1.83
N GLN A 173 -14.89 -5.47 -2.78
CA GLN A 173 -15.82 -4.59 -3.48
C GLN A 173 -15.74 -4.78 -4.98
N THR A 174 -16.90 -5.02 -5.62
CA THR A 174 -17.00 -5.31 -7.04
C THR A 174 -17.56 -4.12 -7.82
N ALA A 175 -17.04 -3.88 -9.02
CA ALA A 175 -17.64 -2.91 -9.95
C ALA A 175 -19.05 -3.33 -10.40
N PHE A 176 -19.30 -4.63 -10.52
CA PHE A 176 -20.64 -5.19 -10.70
C PHE A 176 -21.36 -5.31 -9.36
N ARG A 177 -22.70 -5.20 -9.39
CA ARG A 177 -23.51 -5.54 -8.21
C ARG A 177 -23.67 -7.05 -8.11
N MET A 178 -23.04 -7.67 -7.12
CA MET A 178 -23.10 -9.11 -6.84
C MET A 178 -23.50 -9.32 -5.38
N SER A 179 -24.76 -9.00 -5.05
CA SER A 179 -25.22 -8.76 -3.66
C SER A 179 -24.92 -9.90 -2.68
N GLU A 180 -24.99 -11.14 -3.14
CA GLU A 180 -24.78 -12.36 -2.35
C GLU A 180 -23.29 -12.71 -2.17
N VAL A 181 -22.42 -12.15 -3.01
CA VAL A 181 -21.01 -12.53 -3.11
C VAL A 181 -20.09 -11.46 -2.54
N ALA A 182 -20.30 -10.20 -2.88
CA ALA A 182 -19.43 -9.09 -2.51
C ALA A 182 -20.19 -7.76 -2.43
N GLU A 183 -19.62 -6.81 -1.69
CA GLU A 183 -20.19 -5.46 -1.62
C GLU A 183 -20.06 -4.77 -2.99
N PRO A 184 -21.07 -4.02 -3.46
CA PRO A 184 -20.87 -3.15 -4.60
C PRO A 184 -19.87 -2.05 -4.25
N TYR A 185 -19.03 -1.66 -5.20
CA TYR A 185 -18.10 -0.55 -5.01
C TYR A 185 -18.85 0.75 -4.74
N ILE A 186 -18.56 1.35 -3.59
CA ILE A 186 -19.02 2.68 -3.22
C ILE A 186 -17.82 3.39 -2.61
N ARG A 187 -17.27 4.39 -3.30
CA ARG A 187 -16.06 5.15 -2.91
C ARG A 187 -16.04 5.50 -1.42
N ARG A 188 -17.10 6.13 -0.90
CA ARG A 188 -17.19 6.54 0.51
C ARG A 188 -17.13 5.36 1.49
N ARG A 189 -17.66 4.20 1.10
CA ARG A 189 -17.59 2.97 1.89
C ARG A 189 -16.19 2.36 1.84
N ALA A 190 -15.55 2.33 0.67
CA ALA A 190 -14.17 1.87 0.52
C ALA A 190 -13.24 2.66 1.45
N VAL A 191 -13.28 4.00 1.38
CA VAL A 191 -12.50 4.89 2.25
C VAL A 191 -12.79 4.62 3.73
N ARG A 192 -14.06 4.44 4.10
CA ARG A 192 -14.43 4.13 5.50
C ARG A 192 -13.92 2.76 5.98
N HIS A 193 -13.79 1.78 5.09
CA HIS A 193 -13.18 0.49 5.44
C HIS A 193 -11.68 0.65 5.65
N LEU A 194 -10.99 1.39 4.78
CA LEU A 194 -9.56 1.70 4.90
C LEU A 194 -9.24 2.44 6.21
N GLU A 195 -9.99 3.49 6.54
CA GLU A 195 -9.87 4.24 7.82
C GLU A 195 -10.03 3.36 9.07
N LYS A 196 -10.71 2.21 8.95
CA LYS A 196 -10.91 1.24 10.03
C LYS A 196 -9.81 0.17 10.08
N GLY A 197 -8.75 0.33 9.30
CA GLY A 197 -7.65 -0.64 9.20
C GLY A 197 -8.03 -1.92 8.46
N ARG A 198 -9.10 -1.91 7.64
CA ARG A 198 -9.47 -3.07 6.83
C ARG A 198 -8.78 -3.00 5.48
N VAL A 199 -8.32 -4.15 4.98
CA VAL A 199 -7.85 -4.25 3.60
C VAL A 199 -9.06 -4.27 2.66
N VAL A 200 -9.05 -3.42 1.64
CA VAL A 200 -10.12 -3.39 0.62
C VAL A 200 -9.61 -4.00 -0.67
N ILE A 201 -10.27 -5.04 -1.17
CA ILE A 201 -9.92 -5.71 -2.42
C ILE A 201 -10.94 -5.33 -3.48
N PHE A 202 -10.52 -4.62 -4.52
CA PHE A 202 -11.35 -4.25 -5.65
C PHE A 202 -11.31 -5.32 -6.74
N ALA A 203 -12.48 -5.68 -7.24
CA ALA A 203 -12.65 -6.67 -8.30
C ALA A 203 -13.66 -6.20 -9.36
N ALA A 204 -13.76 -6.97 -10.43
CA ALA A 204 -14.46 -6.65 -11.67
C ALA A 204 -13.91 -5.40 -12.39
N GLY A 205 -12.62 -5.08 -12.20
CA GLY A 205 -11.94 -3.99 -12.89
C GLY A 205 -12.66 -2.63 -12.79
N THR A 206 -12.83 -1.97 -13.93
CA THR A 206 -13.62 -0.73 -14.05
C THR A 206 -15.12 -1.00 -14.15
N GLY A 207 -15.54 -2.26 -14.33
CA GLY A 207 -16.90 -2.66 -14.69
C GLY A 207 -17.24 -2.45 -16.17
N ASN A 208 -16.29 -2.00 -16.98
CA ASN A 208 -16.51 -1.72 -18.40
C ASN A 208 -15.52 -2.54 -19.25
N PRO A 209 -15.98 -3.16 -20.35
CA PRO A 209 -15.09 -3.75 -21.35
C PRO A 209 -14.08 -2.74 -21.91
N PHE A 210 -13.06 -3.26 -22.61
CA PHE A 210 -11.95 -2.52 -23.25
C PHE A 210 -10.94 -1.87 -22.30
N PHE A 211 -11.14 -1.94 -20.99
CA PHE A 211 -10.19 -1.44 -20.00
C PHE A 211 -9.36 -2.55 -19.36
N THR A 212 -8.11 -2.23 -19.02
CA THR A 212 -7.24 -3.20 -18.35
C THR A 212 -7.40 -3.13 -16.83
N THR A 213 -6.81 -4.09 -16.13
CA THR A 213 -6.70 -4.04 -14.67
C THR A 213 -5.71 -3.00 -14.15
N ASP A 214 -4.78 -2.54 -15.00
CA ASP A 214 -3.91 -1.41 -14.67
C ASP A 214 -4.72 -0.10 -14.71
N THR A 215 -5.62 0.07 -15.69
CA THR A 215 -6.54 1.21 -15.71
C THR A 215 -7.44 1.21 -14.46
N ALA A 216 -7.96 0.04 -14.07
CA ALA A 216 -8.75 -0.09 -12.85
C ALA A 216 -7.96 0.26 -11.58
N ALA A 217 -6.69 -0.13 -11.51
CA ALA A 217 -5.79 0.21 -10.41
C ALA A 217 -5.55 1.71 -10.32
N ALA A 218 -5.23 2.36 -11.44
CA ALA A 218 -5.06 3.81 -11.50
C ALA A 218 -6.36 4.53 -11.07
N LEU A 219 -7.52 4.11 -11.61
CA LEU A 219 -8.83 4.71 -11.29
C LEU A 219 -9.15 4.59 -9.80
N ARG A 220 -9.06 3.38 -9.24
CA ARG A 220 -9.38 3.15 -7.83
C ARG A 220 -8.40 3.88 -6.92
N CYS A 221 -7.13 3.98 -7.31
CA CYS A 221 -6.11 4.73 -6.57
C CYS A 221 -6.49 6.21 -6.45
N ALA A 222 -6.85 6.83 -7.57
CA ALA A 222 -7.32 8.21 -7.60
C ALA A 222 -8.60 8.40 -6.77
N GLU A 223 -9.59 7.52 -6.92
CA GLU A 223 -10.86 7.65 -6.20
C GLU A 223 -10.69 7.53 -4.68
N ILE A 224 -9.87 6.60 -4.19
CA ILE A 224 -9.62 6.46 -2.76
C ILE A 224 -8.56 7.42 -2.24
N ASN A 225 -8.00 8.31 -3.06
CA ASN A 225 -6.87 9.18 -2.70
C ASN A 225 -5.69 8.38 -2.12
N ALA A 226 -5.34 7.25 -2.74
CA ALA A 226 -4.10 6.55 -2.41
C ALA A 226 -2.90 7.31 -3.01
N GLU A 227 -1.78 7.27 -2.31
CA GLU A 227 -0.60 8.07 -2.61
C GLU A 227 0.31 7.41 -3.65
N VAL A 228 0.10 6.13 -3.97
CA VAL A 228 0.94 5.37 -4.90
C VAL A 228 0.21 4.14 -5.42
N VAL A 229 0.43 3.83 -6.70
CA VAL A 229 0.13 2.51 -7.28
C VAL A 229 1.37 1.62 -7.19
N LEU A 230 1.30 0.55 -6.43
CA LEU A 230 2.34 -0.46 -6.29
C LEU A 230 2.01 -1.61 -7.25
N LYS A 231 2.64 -1.64 -8.42
CA LYS A 231 2.44 -2.67 -9.44
C LYS A 231 3.38 -3.84 -9.20
N ALA A 232 2.85 -4.91 -8.61
CA ALA A 232 3.56 -6.15 -8.40
C ALA A 232 3.60 -6.97 -9.70
N THR A 233 4.80 -7.37 -10.12
CA THR A 233 5.05 -8.11 -11.37
C THR A 233 6.02 -9.28 -11.14
N ASN A 234 6.32 -10.03 -12.20
CA ASN A 234 7.31 -11.13 -12.17
C ASN A 234 8.72 -10.68 -12.62
N VAL A 235 8.92 -9.37 -12.84
CA VAL A 235 10.21 -8.77 -13.24
C VAL A 235 10.64 -7.72 -12.21
N ASP A 236 11.93 -7.41 -12.15
CA ASP A 236 12.51 -6.55 -11.12
C ASP A 236 12.05 -5.09 -11.16
N GLY A 237 11.56 -4.64 -12.30
CA GLY A 237 11.02 -3.30 -12.51
C GLY A 237 10.94 -3.03 -14.01
N VAL A 238 11.18 -1.79 -14.40
CA VAL A 238 11.21 -1.36 -15.81
C VAL A 238 12.64 -1.36 -16.31
N TYR A 239 12.87 -2.02 -17.43
CA TYR A 239 14.17 -2.06 -18.10
C TYR A 239 14.18 -1.10 -19.29
N ASP A 240 15.36 -0.65 -19.71
CA ASP A 240 15.54 0.14 -20.93
C ASP A 240 15.22 -0.65 -22.21
N GLU A 241 15.46 -1.96 -22.18
CA GLU A 241 15.13 -2.92 -23.24
C GLU A 241 14.52 -4.20 -22.64
N ASP A 242 13.92 -5.08 -23.46
CA ASP A 242 13.39 -6.35 -22.96
C ASP A 242 14.53 -7.27 -22.47
N PRO A 243 14.63 -7.58 -21.16
CA PRO A 243 15.71 -8.39 -20.61
C PRO A 243 15.67 -9.85 -21.08
N ARG A 244 14.55 -10.30 -21.69
CA ARG A 244 14.43 -11.63 -22.30
C ARG A 244 15.09 -11.70 -23.67
N ILE A 245 15.23 -10.56 -24.34
CA ILE A 245 15.80 -10.46 -25.69
C ILE A 245 17.23 -9.93 -25.61
N ASN A 246 17.46 -8.87 -24.82
CA ASN A 246 18.77 -8.28 -24.61
C ASN A 246 19.30 -8.61 -23.20
N PRO A 247 20.34 -9.45 -23.06
CA PRO A 247 20.94 -9.75 -21.76
C PRO A 247 21.65 -8.54 -21.12
N ASN A 248 21.92 -7.47 -21.88
CA ASN A 248 22.52 -6.23 -21.38
C ASN A 248 21.48 -5.19 -20.92
N ALA A 249 20.18 -5.52 -20.96
CA ALA A 249 19.12 -4.63 -20.51
C ALA A 249 19.35 -4.20 -19.05
N ARG A 250 19.22 -2.90 -18.79
CA ARG A 250 19.49 -2.29 -17.49
C ARG A 250 18.19 -1.92 -16.81
N LEU A 251 18.10 -2.27 -15.53
CA LEU A 251 17.01 -1.85 -14.66
C LEU A 251 17.08 -0.33 -14.46
N LEU A 252 15.97 0.34 -14.70
CA LEU A 252 15.83 1.78 -14.51
C LEU A 252 15.34 2.06 -13.09
N ASP A 253 16.08 2.84 -12.32
CA ASP A 253 15.71 3.14 -10.93
C ASP A 253 14.49 4.07 -10.82
N SER A 254 14.42 5.06 -11.71
CA SER A 254 13.36 6.05 -11.73
C SER A 254 13.09 6.55 -13.13
N LEU A 255 11.82 6.86 -13.42
CA LEU A 255 11.37 7.41 -14.70
C LEU A 255 10.37 8.54 -14.49
N THR A 256 10.38 9.50 -15.40
CA THR A 256 9.26 10.41 -15.57
C THR A 256 8.16 9.77 -16.42
N TYR A 257 6.92 10.23 -16.29
CA TYR A 257 5.84 9.79 -17.18
C TYR A 257 6.13 10.07 -18.65
N GLN A 258 6.80 11.19 -18.94
CA GLN A 258 7.21 11.55 -20.30
C GLN A 258 8.21 10.55 -20.88
N GLU A 259 9.14 10.04 -20.07
CA GLU A 259 10.09 9.00 -20.51
C GLU A 259 9.40 7.67 -20.81
N VAL A 260 8.42 7.28 -19.98
CA VAL A 260 7.64 6.06 -20.23
C VAL A 260 6.91 6.14 -21.57
N ILE A 261 6.29 7.29 -21.87
CA ILE A 261 5.53 7.50 -23.11
C ILE A 261 6.48 7.62 -24.33
N SER A 262 7.53 8.45 -24.23
CA SER A 262 8.44 8.73 -25.36
C SER A 262 9.30 7.54 -25.78
N ARG A 263 9.60 6.64 -24.84
CA ARG A 263 10.38 5.42 -25.09
C ARG A 263 9.52 4.18 -25.28
N ASP A 264 8.19 4.34 -25.30
CA ASP A 264 7.20 3.25 -25.42
C ASP A 264 7.46 2.08 -24.45
N LEU A 265 7.78 2.41 -23.19
CA LEU A 265 8.08 1.40 -22.18
C LEU A 265 6.78 0.70 -21.75
N LEU A 266 6.72 -0.62 -21.93
CA LEU A 266 5.56 -1.47 -21.66
C LEU A 266 5.29 -1.67 -20.15
N VAL A 267 4.96 -0.59 -19.45
CA VAL A 267 4.74 -0.62 -17.99
C VAL A 267 3.27 -0.91 -17.64
N MET A 268 2.36 -0.14 -18.21
CA MET A 268 0.90 -0.22 -18.10
C MET A 268 0.31 0.27 -19.43
N ASP A 269 -1.00 0.11 -19.64
CA ASP A 269 -1.65 0.77 -20.77
C ASP A 269 -1.59 2.30 -20.65
N LEU A 270 -1.63 2.97 -21.80
CA LEU A 270 -1.52 4.43 -21.87
C LEU A 270 -2.61 5.14 -21.05
N THR A 271 -3.83 4.60 -21.00
CA THR A 271 -4.92 5.18 -20.20
C THR A 271 -4.57 5.19 -18.71
N ALA A 272 -4.03 4.10 -18.19
CA ALA A 272 -3.57 4.02 -16.80
C ALA A 272 -2.40 4.99 -16.52
N ILE A 273 -1.45 5.10 -17.45
CA ILE A 273 -0.32 6.03 -17.35
C ILE A 273 -0.80 7.48 -17.29
N THR A 274 -1.66 7.90 -18.24
CA THR A 274 -2.22 9.24 -18.28
C THR A 274 -3.03 9.54 -17.02
N LEU A 275 -3.85 8.61 -16.56
CA LEU A 275 -4.66 8.81 -15.36
C LEU A 275 -3.80 8.98 -14.10
N CYS A 276 -2.71 8.21 -13.95
CA CYS A 276 -1.77 8.41 -12.86
C CYS A 276 -1.03 9.75 -12.98
N GLN A 277 -0.60 10.13 -14.19
CA GLN A 277 0.09 11.40 -14.44
C GLN A 277 -0.78 12.61 -14.10
N GLU A 278 -2.02 12.66 -14.58
CA GLU A 278 -2.95 13.78 -14.34
C GLU A 278 -3.30 13.95 -12.86
N ASN A 279 -3.30 12.86 -12.10
CA ASN A 279 -3.59 12.86 -10.67
C ASN A 279 -2.33 12.95 -9.79
N ASN A 280 -1.14 13.11 -10.39
CA ASN A 280 0.16 13.12 -9.69
C ASN A 280 0.37 11.88 -8.79
N ILE A 281 -0.16 10.73 -9.21
CA ILE A 281 -0.04 9.47 -8.48
C ILE A 281 1.25 8.80 -8.97
N PRO A 282 2.29 8.59 -8.15
CA PRO A 282 3.45 7.80 -8.54
C PRO A 282 3.11 6.31 -8.72
N VAL A 283 3.89 5.63 -9.55
CA VAL A 283 3.80 4.18 -9.76
C VAL A 283 5.12 3.53 -9.36
N VAL A 284 5.08 2.47 -8.55
CA VAL A 284 6.25 1.64 -8.23
C VAL A 284 6.08 0.28 -8.87
N VAL A 285 6.98 -0.10 -9.77
CA VAL A 285 6.98 -1.40 -10.43
C VAL A 285 8.05 -2.27 -9.79
N PHE A 286 7.67 -3.44 -9.27
CA PHE A 286 8.61 -4.30 -8.56
C PHE A 286 8.29 -5.80 -8.73
N ASN A 287 9.25 -6.64 -8.36
CA ASN A 287 9.12 -8.10 -8.42
C ASN A 287 8.49 -8.67 -7.16
N LEU A 288 7.34 -9.32 -7.29
CA LEU A 288 6.63 -9.99 -6.21
C LEU A 288 7.34 -11.25 -5.70
N GLY A 289 8.13 -11.91 -6.56
CA GLY A 289 8.86 -13.14 -6.20
C GLY A 289 10.00 -12.91 -5.21
N LYS A 290 10.40 -11.66 -4.96
CA LYS A 290 11.42 -11.31 -3.96
C LYS A 290 10.75 -11.22 -2.57
N PRO A 291 11.14 -12.08 -1.60
CA PRO A 291 10.54 -12.05 -0.27
C PRO A 291 10.66 -10.68 0.41
N GLY A 292 9.56 -10.20 0.99
CA GLY A 292 9.49 -8.91 1.67
C GLY A 292 9.36 -7.70 0.72
N SER A 293 9.31 -7.92 -0.59
CA SER A 293 9.23 -6.83 -1.58
C SER A 293 7.95 -6.01 -1.47
N ILE A 294 6.81 -6.65 -1.16
CA ILE A 294 5.51 -5.98 -0.99
C ILE A 294 5.58 -5.11 0.26
N ALA A 295 6.05 -5.66 1.38
CA ALA A 295 6.18 -4.92 2.62
C ALA A 295 7.11 -3.70 2.47
N LYS A 296 8.23 -3.88 1.76
CA LYS A 296 9.18 -2.79 1.42
C LYS A 296 8.52 -1.72 0.53
N ALA A 297 7.84 -2.14 -0.53
CA ALA A 297 7.13 -1.24 -1.44
C ALA A 297 6.08 -0.39 -0.70
N ILE A 298 5.27 -1.03 0.16
CA ILE A 298 4.22 -0.37 0.95
C ILE A 298 4.80 0.60 1.98
N LYS A 299 5.94 0.28 2.60
CA LYS A 299 6.65 1.22 3.49
C LYS A 299 7.31 2.39 2.73
N GLY A 300 7.42 2.29 1.41
CA GLY A 300 8.09 3.25 0.54
C GLY A 300 9.61 3.13 0.51
N GLU A 301 10.13 1.97 0.91
CA GLU A 301 11.53 1.62 0.69
C GLU A 301 11.81 1.45 -0.80
N ARG A 302 13.08 1.59 -1.19
CA ARG A 302 13.49 1.52 -2.59
C ARG A 302 13.42 0.08 -3.10
N VAL A 303 12.46 -0.19 -3.97
CA VAL A 303 12.30 -1.46 -4.69
C VAL A 303 11.92 -1.19 -6.14
N GLY A 304 12.53 -1.94 -7.06
CA GLY A 304 12.28 -1.84 -8.51
C GLY A 304 12.40 -0.41 -9.04
N THR A 305 11.40 0.02 -9.82
CA THR A 305 11.40 1.30 -10.54
C THR A 305 10.30 2.22 -10.03
N LEU A 306 10.65 3.48 -9.74
CA LEU A 306 9.68 4.54 -9.40
C LEU A 306 9.36 5.41 -10.62
N ILE A 307 8.08 5.61 -10.92
CA ILE A 307 7.61 6.45 -12.03
C ILE A 307 6.84 7.65 -11.47
N GLY A 308 7.15 8.86 -11.95
CA GLY A 308 6.39 10.08 -11.68
C GLY A 308 6.53 10.69 -10.28
N GLY A 309 7.19 10.01 -9.34
CA GLY A 309 7.54 10.60 -8.05
C GLY A 309 8.59 11.70 -8.20
N ALA A 310 8.66 12.65 -7.26
CA ALA A 310 9.71 13.66 -7.24
C ALA A 310 11.08 12.97 -7.32
N CYS A 311 11.73 13.13 -8.47
CA CYS A 311 13.06 12.61 -8.71
C CYS A 311 13.99 13.41 -7.79
N VAL A 312 14.43 12.81 -6.69
CA VAL A 312 15.62 13.32 -6.00
C VAL A 312 16.79 12.92 -6.90
N SER A 313 17.00 13.67 -7.98
CA SER A 313 18.20 13.52 -8.79
C SER A 313 19.38 13.89 -7.91
N ALA A 314 20.22 12.92 -7.58
CA ALA A 314 21.52 13.14 -6.95
C ALA A 314 22.54 13.80 -7.91
N ALA A 315 22.08 14.71 -8.77
CA ALA A 315 22.86 15.34 -9.83
C ALA A 315 22.47 16.83 -9.96
N ALA A 316 22.71 17.58 -8.90
CA ALA A 316 22.84 19.05 -8.94
C ALA A 316 23.71 19.50 -7.76
N LYS A 317 24.96 19.01 -7.75
CA LYS A 317 26.06 19.63 -7.00
C LYS A 317 27.25 19.71 -7.95
N THR A 318 27.28 20.78 -8.73
CA THR A 318 28.47 21.38 -9.35
C THR A 318 28.21 22.88 -9.40
#